data_AF-A0A520AC72-F1
#
_entry.id   AF-A0A520AC72-F1
#
_cell.length_a   1.000
_cell.length_b   1.000
_cell.length_c   1.000
_cell.angle_alpha   90.00
_cell.angle_beta   90.00
_cell.angle_gamma   90.00
#
_symmetry.space_group_name_H-M   'P 1'
#
loop_
_entity.id
_entity.type
_entity.pdbx_description
1 polymer ?
#
loop_
_entity_poly.entity_id
_entity_poly.type
_entity_poly.pdbx_seq_one_letter_code
_entity_poly.pdbx_strand_id
1 'polypeptide(L)' 'MPVITMLSPKGGVGKTTTALILATEIAAQGSRVVMIDADPNFPLARWAKKDGKPDTIEVIPEIDEDEIIGTI' A
#
# COMPACT_ATOMS: atom_id res chain seq x y z
N MET A 1 -6.50 4.50 -14.49
CA MET A 1 -6.19 4.41 -13.05
C MET A 1 -4.69 4.56 -12.91
N PRO A 2 -4.17 5.56 -12.17
CA PRO A 2 -2.73 5.73 -11.99
C PRO A 2 -2.18 4.63 -11.08
N VAL A 3 -0.99 4.12 -11.40
CA VAL A 3 -0.24 3.15 -10.57
C VAL A 3 1.05 3.82 -10.13
N ILE A 4 1.31 3.83 -8.82
CA ILE A 4 2.48 4.47 -8.21
C ILE A 4 3.25 3.41 -7.43
N THR A 5 4.51 3.19 -7.80
CA THR A 5 5.37 2.20 -7.14
C THR A 5 6.41 2.88 -6.26
N MET A 6 6.48 2.49 -4.99
CA MET A 6 7.53 2.92 -4.07
C MET A 6 8.67 1.90 -4.08
N LEU A 7 9.69 2.12 -4.91
CA LEU A 7 10.80 1.18 -5.11
C LEU A 7 12.12 1.73 -4.56
N SER A 8 12.85 0.90 -3.81
CA SER A 8 14.25 1.15 -3.43
C SER A 8 14.87 -0.13 -2.84
N PRO A 9 16.12 -0.47 -3.21
CA PRO A 9 16.82 -1.65 -2.70
C PRO A 9 17.23 -1.52 -1.23
N LYS A 10 17.25 -0.30 -0.68
CA LYS A 10 17.64 -0.06 0.71
C LYS A 10 16.43 -0.14 1.64
N GLY A 11 16.53 -0.96 2.68
CA GLY A 11 15.59 -0.97 3.80
C GLY A 11 15.67 0.32 4.63
N GLY A 12 14.53 0.79 5.13
CA GLY A 12 14.46 1.94 6.05
C GLY A 12 14.47 3.33 5.38
N VAL A 13 14.43 3.43 4.05
CA VAL A 13 14.40 4.73 3.34
C VAL A 13 13.03 5.42 3.32
N GLY A 14 12.03 4.85 4.00
CA GLY A 14 10.70 5.45 4.12
C GLY A 14 9.66 5.01 3.07
N LYS A 15 9.90 3.96 2.27
CA LYS A 15 8.95 3.48 1.23
C LYS A 15 7.52 3.31 1.75
N THR A 16 7.36 2.50 2.80
CA THR A 16 6.05 2.21 3.41
C THR A 16 5.44 3.48 4.01
N THR A 17 6.24 4.30 4.68
CA THR A 17 5.78 5.56 5.28
C THR A 17 5.23 6.50 4.20
N THR A 18 5.96 6.69 3.11
CA THR A 18 5.53 7.52 1.98
C THR A 18 4.30 6.93 1.30
N ALA A 19 4.24 5.62 1.09
CA ALA A 19 3.07 4.95 0.53
C ALA A 19 1.81 5.18 1.37
N LEU A 20 1.92 5.04 2.70
CA LEU A 20 0.81 5.26 3.62
C LEU A 20 0.34 6.72 3.59
N ILE A 21 1.25 7.68 3.73
CA ILE A 21 0.90 9.11 3.70
C ILE A 21 0.19 9.47 2.40
N LEU A 22 0.74 9.05 1.26
CA LEU A 22 0.14 9.33 -0.05
C LEU A 22 -1.25 8.69 -0.18
N ALA A 23 -1.40 7.43 0.21
CA ALA A 23 -2.68 6.73 0.15
C ALA A 23 -3.73 7.37 1.06
N THR A 24 -3.37 7.75 2.29
CA THR A 24 -4.29 8.40 3.22
C THR A 24 -4.70 9.79 2.77
N GLU A 25 -3.79 10.57 2.18
CA GLU A 25 -4.14 11.88 1.63
C GLU A 25 -5.08 11.75 0.43
N ILE A 26 -4.81 10.83 -0.50
CA ILE A 26 -5.70 10.57 -1.64
C ILE A 26 -7.09 10.10 -1.15
N ALA A 27 -7.13 9.24 -0.14
CA ALA A 27 -8.37 8.79 0.50
C ALA A 27 -9.14 9.93 1.18
N ALA A 28 -8.42 10.84 1.85
CA ALA A 28 -9.01 12.02 2.49
C ALA A 28 -9.64 12.99 1.48
N GLN A 29 -9.15 13.01 0.24
CA GLN A 29 -9.77 13.75 -0.88
C GLN A 29 -10.99 13.03 -1.49
N GLY A 30 -11.49 11.97 -0.86
CA GLY A 30 -12.68 11.23 -1.29
C GLY A 30 -12.44 10.19 -2.39
N SER A 31 -11.17 9.90 -2.73
CA SER A 31 -10.82 8.89 -3.72
C SER A 31 -10.67 7.50 -3.09
N ARG A 32 -10.89 6.45 -3.88
CA ARG A 32 -10.57 5.07 -3.47
C ARG A 32 -9.12 4.74 -3.80
N VAL A 33 -8.45 4.04 -2.89
CA VAL A 33 -7.05 3.62 -3.05
C VAL A 33 -6.95 2.13 -2.77
N VAL A 34 -6.28 1.42 -3.68
CA VAL A 34 -5.85 0.05 -3.47
C VAL A 34 -4.35 0.09 -3.21
N MET A 35 -3.92 -0.49 -2.09
CA MET A 35 -2.50 -0.64 -1.75
C MET A 35 -2.11 -2.10 -1.86
N ILE A 36 -1.02 -2.37 -2.56
CA ILE A 36 -0.44 -3.71 -2.69
C ILE A 36 0.78 -3.81 -1.77
N ASP A 37 0.79 -4.80 -0.87
CA ASP A 37 1.91 -5.06 0.05
C ASP A 37 2.85 -6.13 -0.51
N ALA A 38 3.83 -5.69 -1.29
CA ALA A 38 4.87 -6.54 -1.86
C ALA A 38 6.13 -6.66 -0.97
N ASP A 39 6.09 -6.15 0.28
CA ASP A 39 7.20 -6.32 1.22
C ASP A 39 7.00 -7.63 2.01
N PRO A 40 8.00 -8.53 2.06
CA PRO A 40 7.88 -9.81 2.77
C PRO A 40 7.67 -9.66 4.28
N ASN A 41 7.86 -8.47 4.84
CA ASN A 41 7.58 -8.16 6.26
C ASN A 41 6.16 -7.64 6.49
N PHE A 42 5.33 -7.55 5.46
CA PHE A 42 3.91 -7.17 5.50
C PHE A 42 3.57 -5.94 6.37
N PRO A 43 4.28 -4.81 6.24
CA PRO A 43 4.04 -3.64 7.07
C PRO A 43 2.70 -2.95 6.77
N LEU A 44 2.21 -2.96 5.52
CA LEU A 44 0.90 -2.39 5.17
C LEU A 44 -0.22 -3.27 5.69
N ALA A 45 -0.12 -4.59 5.52
CA ALA A 45 -1.10 -5.53 6.06
C ALA A 45 -1.23 -5.41 7.58
N ARG A 46 -0.11 -5.21 8.30
CA ARG A 46 -0.11 -4.95 9.75
C ARG A 46 -0.74 -3.61 10.11
N TRP A 47 -0.47 -2.56 9.33
CA TRP A 47 -1.11 -1.26 9.53
C TRP A 47 -2.63 -1.33 9.31
N ALA A 48 -3.07 -2.06 8.28
CA ALA A 48 -4.48 -2.16 7.92
C ALA A 48 -5.36 -2.81 9.00
N LYS A 49 -4.77 -3.59 9.91
CA LYS A 49 -5.43 -4.20 11.06
C LYS A 49 -5.63 -3.25 12.25
N LYS A 50 -5.08 -2.03 12.19
CA LYS A 50 -5.23 -1.03 13.24
C LYS A 50 -6.53 -0.23 13.07
N ASP A 51 -7.03 0.30 14.17
CA ASP A 51 -8.17 1.22 14.15
C ASP A 51 -7.83 2.49 13.35
N GLY A 52 -8.84 3.06 12.70
CA GLY A 52 -8.73 4.34 11.98
C GLY A 52 -8.28 4.23 10.52
N LYS A 53 -8.15 3.02 9.96
CA LYS A 53 -8.00 2.83 8.50
C LYS A 53 -9.25 3.35 7.79
N PRO A 54 -9.14 4.28 6.82
CA PRO A 54 -10.29 4.68 6.00
C PRO A 54 -10.92 3.49 5.26
N ASP A 55 -12.25 3.50 5.13
CA ASP A 55 -12.99 2.47 4.38
C ASP A 55 -12.70 2.53 2.87
N THR A 56 -12.26 3.69 2.38
CA THR A 56 -11.86 3.91 0.98
C THR A 56 -10.47 3.36 0.65
N ILE A 57 -9.75 2.83 1.64
CA ILE A 57 -8.46 2.16 1.44
C ILE A 57 -8.63 0.64 1.55
N GLU A 58 -8.34 -0.04 0.46
CA GLU A 58 -8.18 -1.49 0.41
C GLU A 58 -6.69 -1.84 0.44
N VAL A 59 -6.32 -2.87 1.20
CA VAL A 59 -4.95 -3.38 1.25
C VAL A 59 -4.97 -4.83 0.82
N ILE A 60 -4.25 -5.14 -0.25
CA ILE A 60 -4.06 -6.49 -0.77
C ILE A 60 -2.68 -6.98 -0.29
N PRO A 61 -2.64 -7.90 0.69
CA PRO A 61 -1.39 -8.45 1.21
C PRO A 61 -0.87 -9.60 0.34
N GLU A 62 0.35 -10.07 0.65
CA GLU A 62 0.84 -11.40 0.25
C GLU A 62 0.98 -11.62 -1.26
N ILE A 63 1.21 -10.56 -2.04
CA ILE A 63 1.37 -10.71 -3.48
C ILE A 63 2.83 -11.06 -3.81
N ASP A 64 3.03 -12.20 -4.46
CA ASP A 64 4.31 -12.59 -5.06
C ASP A 64 4.49 -11.98 -6.47
N GLU A 65 5.68 -12.11 -7.06
CA GLU A 65 5.96 -11.54 -8.39
C GLU A 65 5.03 -12.08 -9.49
N ASP A 66 4.52 -13.31 -9.34
CA ASP A 66 3.64 -13.97 -10.30
C ASP A 66 2.18 -13.48 -10.17
N GLU A 67 1.76 -13.06 -8.96
CA GLU A 67 0.41 -12.59 -8.65
C GLU A 67 0.21 -11.07 -8.87
N ILE A 68 1.29 -10.27 -8.88
CA ILE A 68 1.20 -8.80 -9.05
C ILE A 68 0.55 -8.42 -10.38
N ILE A 69 0.88 -9.12 -11.48
CA ILE A 69 0.36 -8.79 -12.82
C ILE A 69 -1.17 -8.98 -12.88
N GLY A 70 -1.71 -9.95 -12.17
CA GLY A 70 -3.16 -10.19 -12.13
C GLY A 70 -3.94 -9.17 -11.29
N THR A 71 -3.24 -8.37 -10.48
CA THR A 71 -3.85 -7.44 -9.51
C THR A 71 -3.95 -6.00 -10.02
N ILE A 72 -3.14 -5.62 -11.01
CA ILE A 72 -3.06 -4.26 -11.59
C ILE A 72 -4.00 -4.07 -12.79
#